data_AF-A0A660PSS3-F1
#
_entry.id   AF-A0A660PSS3-F1
#
_cell.length_a   1.000
_cell.length_b   1.000
_cell.length_c   1.000
_cell.angle_alpha   90.00
_cell.angle_beta   90.00
_cell.angle_gamma   90.00
#
_symmetry.space_group_name_H-M   'P 1'
#
loop_
_entity.id
_entity.type
_entity.pdbx_description
1 polymer ?
#
loop_
_entity_poly.entity_id
_entity_poly.type
_entity_poly.pdbx_seq_one_letter_code
_entity_poly.pdbx_strand_id
1 'polypeptide(L)'
;MTVCRAYIRLMQTALHIVSLVAQLEQELLGGKVVSTEFYKKARAAYFHVRQAKTVRALGFVYHPGGSGCFCVPSSKVKVETREKPWPVFGLEGSVITSVRQKGLDRVFELNVSN
;
A
#
# COMPACT_ATOMS: atom_id res chain seq x y z
N MET A 1 -17.97 -5.03 -13.59
CA MET A 1 -16.63 -4.67 -13.08
C MET A 1 -16.78 -3.72 -11.90
N THR A 2 -16.91 -4.24 -10.68
CA THR A 2 -16.99 -3.41 -9.47
C THR A 2 -15.56 -3.12 -9.05
N VAL A 3 -14.92 -2.15 -9.70
CA VAL A 3 -13.73 -1.51 -9.14
C VAL A 3 -14.19 -0.99 -7.79
N CYS A 4 -13.52 -1.43 -6.72
CA CYS A 4 -13.75 -0.89 -5.39
C CYS A 4 -13.67 0.65 -5.53
N ARG A 5 -14.81 1.33 -5.44
CA ARG A 5 -14.91 2.81 -5.33
C ARG A 5 -14.39 3.23 -3.94
N ALA A 6 -13.23 2.73 -3.54
CA ALA A 6 -12.46 3.28 -2.45
C ALA A 6 -11.88 4.59 -2.97
N TYR A 7 -12.69 5.66 -2.92
CA TYR A 7 -12.33 7.07 -3.02
C TYR A 7 -10.90 7.35 -3.54
N ILE A 8 -10.65 7.08 -4.83
CA ILE A 8 -9.47 7.61 -5.52
C ILE A 8 -9.77 9.10 -5.70
N ARG A 9 -9.47 9.91 -4.67
CA ARG A 9 -9.54 11.37 -4.80
C ARG A 9 -8.47 11.79 -5.82
N LEU A 10 -8.79 12.81 -6.60
CA LEU A 10 -7.95 13.42 -7.63
C LEU A 10 -6.57 13.88 -7.11
N MET A 11 -6.38 14.01 -5.80
CA MET A 11 -5.08 14.12 -5.14
C MET A 11 -5.26 13.89 -3.63
N GLN A 12 -4.42 13.07 -3.01
CA GLN A 12 -4.31 13.05 -1.54
C GLN A 12 -3.61 14.32 -1.07
N THR A 13 -4.17 15.00 -0.07
CA THR A 13 -3.51 16.14 0.59
C THR A 13 -2.63 15.64 1.74
N ALA A 14 -1.75 16.50 2.27
CA ALA A 14 -0.92 16.15 3.43
C ALA A 14 -1.74 15.66 4.63
N LEU A 15 -2.92 16.23 4.89
CA LEU A 15 -3.81 15.79 5.97
C LEU A 15 -4.39 14.39 5.73
N HIS A 16 -4.66 14.01 4.47
CA HIS A 16 -5.05 12.63 4.17
C HIS A 16 -3.91 11.66 4.46
N ILE A 17 -2.65 12.08 4.23
CA ILE A 17 -1.48 11.27 4.55
C ILE A 17 -1.30 11.13 6.07
N VAL A 18 -1.58 12.16 6.88
CA VAL A 18 -1.59 12.03 8.36
C VAL A 18 -2.51 10.90 8.79
N SER A 19 -3.76 10.91 8.31
CA SER A 19 -4.75 9.88 8.65
C SER A 19 -4.35 8.51 8.12
N LEU A 20 -3.77 8.45 6.91
CA LEU A 20 -3.25 7.21 6.35
C LEU A 20 -2.13 6.64 7.22
N VAL A 21 -1.12 7.44 7.58
CA VAL A 21 0.01 6.99 8.41
C VAL A 21 -0.48 6.44 9.75
N ALA A 22 -1.40 7.14 10.42
CA ALA A 22 -2.00 6.63 11.66
C ALA A 22 -2.70 5.27 11.47
N GLN A 23 -3.39 5.06 10.34
CA GLN A 23 -3.97 3.77 10.00
C GLN A 23 -2.90 2.70 9.74
N LEU A 24 -1.84 3.04 9.01
CA LEU A 24 -0.75 2.11 8.67
C LEU A 24 0.05 1.70 9.92
N GLU A 25 0.27 2.61 10.87
CA GLU A 25 0.90 2.28 12.14
C GLU A 25 0.08 1.25 12.93
N GLN A 26 -1.25 1.37 12.93
CA GLN A 26 -2.11 0.41 13.62
C GLN A 26 -2.17 -0.95 12.90
N GLU A 27 -2.28 -0.94 11.56
CA GLU A 27 -2.57 -2.15 10.78
C GLU A 27 -1.33 -2.89 10.25
N LEU A 28 -0.18 -2.22 10.11
CA LEU A 28 0.99 -2.77 9.41
C LEU A 28 2.25 -2.86 10.26
N LEU A 29 2.34 -2.11 11.35
CA LEU A 29 3.56 -2.09 12.18
C LEU A 29 3.84 -3.48 12.77
N GLY A 30 5.09 -3.95 12.64
CA GLY A 30 5.50 -5.30 13.01
C GLY A 30 4.98 -6.40 12.08
N GLY A 31 4.24 -6.04 11.03
CA GLY A 31 3.76 -6.97 10.02
C GLY A 31 4.87 -7.42 9.09
N LYS A 32 4.78 -8.68 8.63
CA LYS A 32 5.71 -9.27 7.67
C LYS A 32 5.14 -9.15 6.25
N VAL A 33 5.94 -8.65 5.31
CA VAL A 33 5.58 -8.61 3.89
C VAL A 33 5.59 -10.05 3.36
N VAL A 34 4.42 -10.51 2.90
CA VAL A 34 4.23 -11.87 2.36
C VAL A 34 4.43 -11.88 0.86
N SER A 35 3.91 -10.88 0.16
CA SER A 35 4.05 -10.76 -1.28
C SER A 35 3.96 -9.29 -1.71
N THR A 36 4.59 -9.00 -2.83
CA THR A 36 4.45 -7.72 -3.52
C THR A 36 3.88 -7.99 -4.91
N GLU A 37 2.83 -7.28 -5.28
CA GLU A 37 2.14 -7.49 -6.55
C GLU A 37 2.03 -6.18 -7.32
N PHE A 38 2.13 -6.26 -8.64
CA PHE A 38 2.03 -5.09 -9.51
C PHE A 38 1.06 -5.36 -10.66
N TYR A 39 0.14 -4.42 -10.88
CA TYR A 39 -0.87 -4.51 -11.91
C TYR A 39 -0.74 -3.34 -12.88
N LYS A 40 -0.10 -3.61 -14.04
CA LYS A 40 0.22 -2.62 -15.06
C LYS A 40 -1.01 -1.89 -15.61
N LYS A 41 -2.10 -2.62 -15.86
CA LYS A 41 -3.33 -2.05 -16.46
C LYS A 41 -3.98 -1.02 -15.54
N ALA A 42 -4.10 -1.30 -14.24
CA ALA A 42 -4.62 -0.34 -13.26
C ALA A 42 -3.52 0.48 -12.57
N ARG A 43 -2.29 0.48 -13.10
CA ARG A 43 -1.17 1.30 -12.59
C ARG A 43 -1.11 1.30 -11.05
N ALA A 44 -1.15 0.09 -10.49
CA ALA A 44 -1.29 -0.12 -9.07
C ALA A 44 -0.27 -1.14 -8.57
N ALA A 45 0.40 -0.83 -7.47
CA ALA A 45 1.25 -1.76 -6.73
C ALA A 45 0.61 -2.08 -5.38
N TYR A 46 0.81 -3.31 -4.90
CA TYR A 46 0.26 -3.78 -3.65
C TYR A 46 1.34 -4.47 -2.81
N PHE A 47 1.44 -4.11 -1.53
CA PHE A 47 2.19 -4.90 -0.54
C PHE A 47 1.19 -5.66 0.32
N HIS A 48 1.31 -6.98 0.31
CA HIS A 48 0.52 -7.82 1.18
C HIS A 48 1.31 -8.06 2.45
N VAL A 49 0.82 -7.49 3.55
CA VAL A 49 1.46 -7.55 4.86
C VAL A 49 0.60 -8.43 5.77
N ARG A 50 1.23 -9.43 6.39
CA ARG A 50 0.61 -10.26 7.42
C ARG A 50 0.96 -9.70 8.78
N GLN A 51 -0.06 -9.30 9.52
CA GLN A 51 0.03 -8.90 10.92
C GLN A 51 -0.89 -9.82 11.74
N ALA A 52 -0.29 -10.53 12.70
CA ALA A 52 -0.95 -11.61 13.44
C ALA A 52 -1.67 -12.62 12.52
N LYS A 53 -3.01 -12.63 12.52
CA LYS A 53 -3.86 -13.53 11.71
C LYS A 53 -4.51 -12.85 10.51
N THR A 54 -4.26 -11.56 10.28
CA THR A 54 -4.88 -10.81 9.19
C THR A 54 -3.86 -10.44 8.12
N VAL A 55 -4.30 -10.43 6.86
CA VAL A 55 -3.48 -9.98 5.73
C VAL A 55 -4.11 -8.71 5.17
N ARG A 56 -3.34 -7.64 5.19
CA ARG A 56 -3.70 -6.32 4.68
C ARG A 56 -2.93 -6.05 3.41
N ALA A 57 -3.58 -5.38 2.46
CA ALA A 57 -2.98 -4.92 1.23
C ALA A 57 -2.81 -3.40 1.30
N LEU A 58 -1.56 -2.95 1.31
CA LEU A 58 -1.18 -1.57 1.10
C LEU A 58 -1.08 -1.31 -0.40
N GLY A 59 -2.06 -0.60 -0.94
CA GLY A 59 -2.13 -0.25 -2.35
C GLY A 59 -1.54 1.12 -2.63
N PHE A 60 -0.76 1.21 -3.71
CA PHE A 60 -0.22 2.44 -4.30
C PHE A 60 -0.78 2.55 -5.71
N VAL A 61 -1.55 3.59 -5.99
CA VAL A 61 -2.17 3.81 -7.30
C VAL A 61 -1.62 5.08 -7.91
N TYR A 62 -1.19 4.99 -9.16
CA TYR A 62 -0.65 6.13 -9.91
C TYR A 62 -1.32 6.24 -11.29
N HIS A 63 -2.48 6.91 -11.32
CA HIS A 63 -3.14 7.27 -12.57
C HIS A 63 -2.95 8.77 -12.90
N PRO A 64 -2.96 9.14 -14.20
CA PRO A 64 -2.94 10.56 -14.59
C PRO A 64 -4.13 11.35 -14.06
N GLY A 65 -5.29 10.70 -13.89
CA GLY A 65 -6.50 11.29 -13.30
C GLY A 65 -6.60 11.19 -11.78
N GLY A 66 -5.55 10.73 -11.10
CA GLY A 66 -5.53 10.62 -9.64
C GLY A 66 -4.50 9.62 -9.13
N SER A 67 -3.82 9.98 -8.06
CA SER A 67 -2.84 9.11 -7.39
C SER A 67 -3.09 9.09 -5.88
N GLY A 68 -2.79 7.95 -5.26
CA GLY A 68 -2.88 7.84 -3.82
C GLY A 68 -2.52 6.46 -3.28
N CYS A 69 -2.48 6.38 -1.96
CA CYS A 69 -2.17 5.18 -1.20
C CYS A 69 -3.33 4.83 -0.26
N PHE A 70 -3.57 3.54 -0.04
CA PHE A 70 -4.63 3.06 0.86
C PHE A 70 -4.30 1.71 1.48
N CYS A 71 -4.87 1.43 2.65
CA CYS A 71 -4.79 0.11 3.29
C CYS A 71 -6.18 -0.53 3.32
N VAL A 72 -6.31 -1.74 2.76
CA VAL A 72 -7.55 -2.52 2.76
C VAL A 72 -7.28 -3.98 3.09
N PRO A 73 -8.27 -4.76 3.53
CA PRO A 73 -8.12 -6.21 3.62
C PRO A 73 -7.70 -6.82 2.28
N SER A 74 -6.70 -7.71 2.28
CA SER A 74 -6.16 -8.33 1.06
C SER A 74 -7.24 -9.07 0.25
N SER A 75 -8.27 -9.62 0.91
CA SER A 75 -9.41 -10.26 0.26
C SER A 75 -10.23 -9.35 -0.68
N LYS A 76 -10.14 -8.03 -0.53
CA LYS A 76 -10.80 -7.05 -1.40
C LYS A 76 -10.01 -6.74 -2.66
N VAL A 77 -8.75 -7.17 -2.73
CA VAL A 77 -7.88 -6.96 -3.88
C VAL A 77 -7.90 -8.23 -4.74
N LYS A 78 -8.55 -8.15 -5.90
CA LYS A 78 -8.49 -9.21 -6.91
C LYS A 78 -7.39 -8.88 -7.91
N VAL A 79 -6.26 -9.57 -7.82
CA VAL A 79 -5.16 -9.41 -8.76
C VAL A 79 -5.31 -10.43 -9.88
N GLU A 80 -5.68 -9.94 -11.06
CA GLU A 80 -5.97 -10.80 -12.22
C GLU A 80 -4.73 -11.08 -13.07
N THR A 81 -3.63 -10.32 -12.93
CA THR A 81 -2.40 -10.54 -13.71
C THR A 81 -1.15 -10.50 -12.83
N ARG A 82 -0.19 -11.39 -13.12
CA ARG A 82 1.09 -11.57 -12.41
C ARG A 82 2.29 -11.16 -13.28
N GLU A 83 2.20 -10.06 -14.02
CA GLU A 83 3.34 -9.58 -14.82
C GLU A 83 4.48 -9.15 -13.89
N LYS A 84 5.64 -9.84 -13.96
CA LYS A 84 6.90 -9.48 -13.26
C LYS A 84 7.91 -8.83 -14.24
N PRO A 85 8.86 -7.96 -13.82
CA PRO A 85 8.96 -7.26 -12.53
C PRO A 85 9.18 -5.72 -12.61
N TRP A 86 8.43 -4.98 -11.81
CA TRP A 86 8.85 -3.71 -11.20
C TRP A 86 9.79 -3.97 -10.00
N PRO A 87 10.84 -3.17 -9.71
CA PRO A 87 11.87 -3.43 -8.68
C PRO A 87 11.45 -3.72 -7.21
N VAL A 88 10.17 -3.78 -6.86
CA VAL A 88 9.70 -3.93 -5.47
C VAL A 88 9.63 -5.39 -4.98
N PHE A 89 9.93 -6.37 -5.84
CA PHE A 89 9.87 -7.81 -5.50
C PHE A 89 10.93 -8.30 -4.51
N GLY A 90 11.83 -7.43 -4.04
CA GLY A 90 12.87 -7.79 -3.07
C GLY A 90 12.48 -7.62 -1.60
N LEU A 91 11.26 -7.16 -1.30
CA LEU A 91 10.80 -6.90 0.07
C LEU A 91 10.05 -8.09 0.70
N GLU A 92 9.88 -9.19 -0.04
CA GLU A 92 9.26 -10.39 0.49
C GLU A 92 10.05 -10.93 1.67
N GLY A 93 9.36 -11.12 2.80
CA GLY A 93 9.98 -11.56 4.04
C GLY A 93 10.38 -10.44 4.99
N SER A 94 10.51 -9.20 4.51
CA SER A 94 10.87 -8.06 5.34
C SER A 94 9.76 -7.70 6.34
N VAL A 95 10.15 -7.13 7.47
CA VAL A 95 9.25 -6.68 8.55
C VAL A 95 9.16 -5.17 8.54
N ILE A 96 7.94 -4.63 8.65
CA ILE A 96 7.72 -3.18 8.74
C ILE A 96 8.07 -2.71 10.14
N THR A 97 9.09 -1.86 10.25
CA THR A 97 9.60 -1.37 11.54
C THR A 97 9.07 0.00 11.91
N SER A 98 8.70 0.83 10.92
CA SER A 98 8.09 2.14 11.18
C SER A 98 7.38 2.69 9.94
N VAL A 99 6.39 3.54 10.19
CA VAL A 99 5.70 4.33 9.17
C VAL A 99 5.65 5.77 9.67
N ARG A 100 6.13 6.74 8.89
CA ARG A 100 6.14 8.15 9.31
C ARG A 100 5.87 9.09 8.15
N GLN A 101 5.20 10.21 8.41
CA GLN A 101 5.07 11.29 7.44
C GLN A 101 6.26 12.25 7.53
N LYS A 102 6.72 12.77 6.38
CA LYS A 102 7.76 13.79 6.35
C LYS A 102 7.13 15.19 6.43
N GLY A 103 7.09 15.75 7.64
CA GLY A 103 6.45 17.05 7.89
C GLY A 103 4.97 17.05 7.49
N LEU A 104 4.47 18.17 6.94
CA LEU A 104 3.12 18.28 6.37
C LEU A 104 3.17 18.18 4.83
N ASP A 105 3.95 17.23 4.31
CA ASP A 105 4.01 16.93 2.89
C ASP A 105 3.22 15.66 2.54
N ARG A 106 3.01 15.40 1.26
CA ARG A 106 2.34 14.22 0.72
C ARG A 106 3.27 13.02 0.58
N VAL A 107 4.28 12.95 1.44
CA VAL A 107 5.32 11.94 1.44
C VAL A 107 5.32 11.26 2.80
N PHE A 108 5.27 9.94 2.78
CA PHE A 108 5.49 9.12 3.96
C PHE A 108 6.56 8.07 3.67
N GLU A 109 7.26 7.66 4.71
CA GLU A 109 8.34 6.70 4.70
C GLU A 109 7.88 5.45 5.42
N LEU A 110 8.06 4.30 4.78
CA LEU A 110 7.81 2.99 5.34
C LEU A 110 9.16 2.29 5.42
N ASN A 111 9.67 2.12 6.64
CA ASN A 111 10.95 1.45 6.87
C ASN A 111 10.69 -0.04 7.07
N VAL A 112 11.56 -0.84 6.45
CA VAL A 112 11.53 -2.29 6.56
C VAL A 112 12.90 -2.80 6.98
N SER A 113 12.92 -3.89 7.74
CA SER A 113 14.13 -4.64 8.08
C SER A 113 14.00 -6.06 7.54
N ASN A 114 15.12 -6.63 7.08
CA ASN A 114 15.19 -8.04 6.67
C ASN A 114 15.81 -8.89 7.77
#